data_AF-A0A0Q9UCL9-F1
#
_entry.id   AF-A0A0Q9UCL9-F1
#
_cell.length_a   1.000
_cell.length_b   1.000
_cell.length_c   1.000
_cell.angle_alpha   90.00
_cell.angle_beta   90.00
_cell.angle_gamma   90.00
#
_symmetry.space_group_name_H-M   'P 1'
#
loop_
_entity.id
_entity.type
_entity.pdbx_description
1 polymer ?
#
loop_
_entity_poly.entity_id
_entity_poly.type
_entity_poly.pdbx_seq_one_letter_code
_entity_poly.pdbx_strand_id
1 'polypeptide(L)'
;MSLTDTSEVFVSAEESALNDLVTALCTARPHLLSYGSPAFVPVSDVADTQMPPILFPGTGGIQWHVRFSVPHLDLYDEDAPLPPQLSLGPGQFSVSTKVQICVDCPKDRHDPKDDPHDPHDPHGDHGGDHPNEPDDPRWDDKPGKAENPVCTTIELYAVGHLVGTTFDGQPALGFAVDAVELVDVMPDDLESVLECLIGQMLRAVLTAIRVPVSALRVGAFTLTPTVGPLIDTDRVLARGNL
;
A
#
# COMPACT_ATOMS: atom_id res chain seq x y z
N MET A 1 10.84 -31.61 -29.09
CA MET A 1 10.26 -30.52 -28.27
C MET A 1 10.62 -29.23 -28.96
N SER A 2 9.63 -28.43 -29.39
CA SER A 2 9.92 -27.14 -30.02
C SER A 2 10.41 -26.19 -28.93
N LEU A 3 11.47 -25.43 -29.20
CA LEU A 3 12.05 -24.43 -28.30
C LEU A 3 11.07 -23.33 -27.86
N THR A 4 9.87 -23.28 -28.44
CA THR A 4 8.89 -22.22 -28.23
C THR A 4 7.57 -22.70 -27.63
N ASP A 5 7.43 -24.00 -27.31
CA ASP A 5 6.15 -24.59 -26.84
C ASP A 5 4.92 -24.10 -27.63
N THR A 6 5.05 -24.01 -28.96
CA THR A 6 3.99 -23.54 -29.89
C THR A 6 3.58 -22.07 -29.77
N SER A 7 4.25 -21.27 -28.94
CA SER A 7 4.02 -19.82 -28.82
C SER A 7 4.70 -19.03 -29.93
N GLU A 8 4.02 -18.01 -30.46
CA GLU A 8 4.52 -17.12 -31.51
C GLU A 8 5.04 -15.79 -30.95
N VAL A 9 4.57 -15.38 -29.77
CA VAL A 9 4.93 -14.11 -29.14
C VAL A 9 5.37 -14.34 -27.70
N PHE A 10 6.45 -13.65 -27.32
CA PHE A 10 7.03 -13.66 -25.98
C PHE A 10 7.14 -12.22 -25.52
N VAL A 11 6.69 -11.93 -24.31
CA VAL A 11 6.75 -10.60 -23.69
C VAL A 11 7.41 -10.73 -22.33
N SER A 12 8.27 -9.78 -22.01
CA SER A 12 8.80 -9.58 -20.67
C SER A 12 8.55 -8.15 -20.22
N ALA A 13 8.26 -7.97 -18.93
CA ALA A 13 8.32 -6.68 -18.26
C ALA A 13 9.36 -6.78 -17.15
N GLU A 14 10.36 -5.90 -17.19
CA GLU A 14 11.38 -5.78 -16.14
C GLU A 14 10.73 -5.21 -14.86
N GLU A 15 11.25 -5.60 -13.70
CA GLU A 15 10.80 -5.09 -12.40
C GLU A 15 10.75 -3.56 -12.35
N SER A 16 11.79 -2.89 -12.85
CA SER A 16 11.84 -1.43 -12.95
C SER A 16 10.63 -0.85 -13.69
N ALA A 17 10.19 -1.49 -14.78
CA ALA A 17 9.02 -1.05 -15.53
C ALA A 17 7.71 -1.28 -14.76
N LEU A 18 7.63 -2.33 -13.94
CA LEU A 18 6.49 -2.57 -13.05
C LEU A 18 6.43 -1.52 -11.95
N ASN A 19 7.57 -1.20 -11.34
CA ASN A 19 7.70 -0.15 -10.33
C ASN A 19 7.36 1.24 -10.90
N ASP A 20 7.82 1.56 -12.10
CA ASP A 20 7.46 2.80 -12.81
C ASP A 20 5.94 2.89 -13.03
N LEU A 21 5.31 1.78 -13.45
CA LEU A 21 3.88 1.70 -13.66
C LEU A 21 3.09 1.89 -12.36
N VAL A 22 3.47 1.18 -11.30
CA VAL A 22 2.84 1.28 -9.97
C VAL A 22 2.98 2.71 -9.44
N THR A 23 4.18 3.29 -9.54
CA THR A 23 4.44 4.68 -9.16
C THR A 23 3.56 5.64 -9.94
N ALA A 24 3.55 5.55 -11.28
CA ALA A 24 2.74 6.42 -12.12
C ALA A 24 1.24 6.30 -11.81
N LEU A 25 0.73 5.08 -11.57
CA LEU A 25 -0.67 4.86 -11.21
C LEU A 25 -1.00 5.50 -9.85
N CYS A 26 -0.17 5.26 -8.84
CA CYS A 26 -0.40 5.77 -7.49
C CYS A 26 -0.24 7.31 -7.42
N THR A 27 0.69 7.88 -8.18
CA THR A 27 0.82 9.34 -8.34
C THR A 27 -0.39 9.93 -9.07
N ALA A 28 -0.92 9.26 -10.10
CA ALA A 28 -2.09 9.74 -10.83
C ALA A 28 -3.40 9.53 -10.06
N ARG A 29 -3.45 8.56 -9.15
CA ARG A 29 -4.64 8.18 -8.37
C ARG A 29 -4.31 8.00 -6.88
N PRO A 30 -3.89 9.05 -6.17
CA PRO A 30 -3.45 8.94 -4.78
C PRO A 30 -4.54 8.44 -3.82
N HIS A 31 -5.82 8.70 -4.12
CA HIS A 31 -6.96 8.17 -3.36
C HIS A 31 -7.05 6.63 -3.30
N LEU A 32 -6.30 5.89 -4.13
CA LEU A 32 -6.18 4.43 -4.04
C LEU A 32 -5.35 3.98 -2.84
N LEU A 33 -4.52 4.87 -2.29
CA LEU A 33 -3.64 4.56 -1.16
C LEU A 33 -4.09 5.23 0.13
N SER A 34 -5.12 6.07 0.11
CA SER A 34 -5.47 6.92 1.24
C SER A 34 -6.96 6.92 1.51
N TYR A 35 -7.34 6.47 2.70
CA TYR A 35 -8.71 6.24 3.11
C TYR A 35 -8.95 6.84 4.50
N GLY A 36 -10.08 7.49 4.72
CA GLY A 36 -10.37 7.98 6.06
C GLY A 36 -11.84 8.32 6.30
N SER A 37 -12.18 8.40 7.59
CA SER A 37 -13.51 8.74 8.05
C SER A 37 -13.78 10.25 8.01
N PRO A 38 -15.03 10.72 8.14
CA PRO A 38 -15.38 12.13 7.92
C PRO A 38 -14.62 13.18 8.74
N ALA A 39 -14.08 12.82 9.91
CA ALA A 39 -13.23 13.72 10.68
C ALA A 39 -11.86 13.94 10.02
N PHE A 40 -11.29 12.93 9.36
CA PHE A 40 -10.05 13.08 8.61
C PHE A 40 -10.34 13.50 7.16
N VAL A 41 -11.27 12.82 6.49
CA VAL A 41 -11.64 13.00 5.08
C VAL A 41 -13.12 13.39 4.99
N PRO A 42 -13.47 14.69 5.05
CA PRO A 42 -14.86 15.15 5.06
C PRO A 42 -15.65 14.80 3.78
N VAL A 43 -14.94 14.69 2.66
CA VAL A 43 -15.46 14.32 1.34
C VAL A 43 -14.33 13.68 0.55
N SER A 44 -14.63 12.66 -0.26
CA SER A 44 -13.63 12.08 -1.15
C SER A 44 -13.12 13.11 -2.15
N ASP A 45 -11.82 13.13 -2.40
CA ASP A 45 -11.18 13.97 -3.40
C ASP A 45 -10.19 13.14 -4.25
N VAL A 46 -9.33 13.81 -5.01
CA VAL A 46 -8.34 13.14 -5.87
C VAL A 46 -7.29 12.37 -5.07
N ALA A 47 -7.05 12.77 -3.83
CA ALA A 47 -6.01 12.29 -2.94
C ALA A 47 -6.53 11.36 -1.84
N ASP A 48 -7.80 11.43 -1.46
CA ASP A 48 -8.36 10.61 -0.39
C ASP A 48 -9.76 10.08 -0.70
N THR A 49 -10.01 8.84 -0.29
CA THR A 49 -11.33 8.22 -0.33
C THR A 49 -11.99 8.33 1.05
N GLN A 50 -13.15 8.99 1.12
CA GLN A 50 -13.96 8.97 2.33
C GLN A 50 -14.58 7.59 2.55
N MET A 51 -14.48 7.11 3.79
CA MET A 51 -15.09 5.89 4.29
C MET A 51 -15.93 6.18 5.55
N PRO A 52 -16.87 5.29 5.94
CA PRO A 52 -17.58 5.46 7.20
C PRO A 52 -16.64 5.28 8.41
N PRO A 53 -16.94 5.91 9.56
CA PRO A 53 -16.25 5.61 10.80
C PRO A 53 -16.56 4.19 11.27
N ILE A 54 -15.71 3.64 12.14
CA ILE A 54 -15.98 2.34 12.78
C ILE A 54 -17.11 2.55 13.80
N LEU A 55 -18.27 1.97 13.54
CA LEU A 55 -19.43 2.14 14.40
C LEU A 55 -19.26 1.36 15.70
N PHE A 56 -19.29 2.06 16.83
CA PHE A 56 -19.26 1.45 18.16
C PHE A 56 -20.34 2.06 19.04
N PRO A 57 -21.16 1.26 19.75
CA PRO A 57 -22.27 1.76 20.56
C PRO A 57 -21.84 2.86 21.54
N GLY A 58 -22.63 3.94 21.62
CA GLY A 58 -22.38 5.07 22.54
C GLY A 58 -21.28 6.03 22.11
N THR A 59 -20.58 5.74 21.00
CA THR A 59 -19.62 6.64 20.37
C THR A 59 -20.23 7.14 19.05
N GLY A 60 -19.89 8.34 18.59
CA GLY A 60 -20.27 8.82 17.24
C GLY A 60 -19.58 8.08 16.10
N GLY A 61 -19.02 6.89 16.38
CA GLY A 61 -18.07 6.16 15.55
C GLY A 61 -16.62 6.56 15.87
N ILE A 62 -15.72 5.59 15.83
CA ILE A 62 -14.28 5.81 15.92
C ILE A 62 -13.82 6.36 14.57
N GLN A 63 -13.25 7.56 14.59
CA GLN A 63 -12.73 8.20 13.39
C GLN A 63 -11.30 7.75 13.15
N TRP A 64 -10.96 7.51 11.89
CA TRP A 64 -9.69 6.90 11.51
C TRP A 64 -9.23 7.40 10.14
N HIS A 65 -7.94 7.25 9.87
CA HIS A 65 -7.35 7.42 8.55
C HIS A 65 -6.22 6.41 8.37
N VAL A 66 -6.11 5.85 7.17
CA VAL A 66 -5.05 4.93 6.76
C VAL A 66 -4.51 5.40 5.43
N ARG A 67 -3.19 5.52 5.36
CA ARG A 67 -2.47 5.87 4.14
C ARG A 67 -1.29 4.93 3.93
N PHE A 68 -1.23 4.34 2.75
CA PHE A 68 -0.05 3.62 2.28
C PHE A 68 0.86 4.56 1.50
N SER A 69 2.18 4.42 1.66
CA SER A 69 3.13 5.00 0.70
C SER A 69 3.05 4.24 -0.62
N VAL A 70 3.66 4.79 -1.68
CA VAL A 70 3.73 4.08 -2.96
C VAL A 70 4.45 2.75 -2.75
N PRO A 71 3.81 1.61 -3.06
CA PRO A 71 4.43 0.31 -2.84
C PRO A 71 5.56 0.08 -3.85
N HIS A 72 6.66 -0.48 -3.37
CA HIS A 72 7.78 -0.92 -4.19
C HIS A 72 7.75 -2.45 -4.32
N LEU A 73 7.83 -2.94 -5.55
CA LEU A 73 7.84 -4.36 -5.88
C LEU A 73 9.29 -4.83 -6.03
N ASP A 74 9.60 -6.00 -5.48
CA ASP A 74 10.88 -6.69 -5.67
C ASP A 74 10.59 -8.14 -6.06
N LEU A 75 11.11 -8.58 -7.20
CA LEU A 75 10.88 -9.90 -7.77
C LEU A 75 11.89 -10.91 -7.19
N TYR A 76 11.85 -12.15 -7.68
CA TYR A 76 12.42 -13.31 -6.98
C TYR A 76 13.93 -13.21 -6.63
N ASP A 77 14.72 -12.37 -7.31
CA ASP A 77 16.16 -12.25 -7.02
C ASP A 77 16.49 -11.42 -5.76
N GLU A 78 15.47 -10.91 -5.06
CA GLU A 78 15.55 -10.11 -3.82
C GLU A 78 16.65 -9.03 -3.86
N ASP A 79 16.34 -7.89 -4.50
CA ASP A 79 17.21 -6.71 -4.45
C ASP A 79 17.21 -6.05 -3.06
N ALA A 80 16.15 -6.26 -2.26
CA ALA A 80 16.00 -5.75 -0.91
C ALA A 80 15.77 -6.88 0.12
N PRO A 81 16.43 -6.82 1.30
CA PRO A 81 16.26 -7.85 2.31
C PRO A 81 14.84 -7.82 2.91
N LEU A 82 14.23 -8.99 3.02
CA LEU A 82 12.97 -9.17 3.72
C LEU A 82 13.16 -9.34 5.24
N PRO A 83 12.15 -8.98 6.05
CA PRO A 83 12.10 -9.37 7.45
C PRO A 83 12.24 -10.90 7.61
N PRO A 84 12.89 -11.39 8.68
CA PRO A 84 13.17 -12.83 8.88
C PRO A 84 11.97 -13.79 8.80
N GLN A 85 10.76 -13.28 8.98
CA GLN A 85 9.49 -13.98 8.97
C GLN A 85 8.98 -14.24 7.53
N LEU A 86 9.49 -13.48 6.56
CA LEU A 86 9.16 -13.60 5.15
C LEU A 86 10.35 -14.17 4.37
N SER A 87 10.03 -14.88 3.29
CA SER A 87 11.02 -15.40 2.36
C SER A 87 10.41 -15.44 0.97
N LEU A 88 11.16 -15.06 -0.05
CA LEU A 88 10.65 -15.10 -1.42
C LEU A 88 10.90 -16.46 -2.08
N GLY A 89 9.85 -17.03 -2.65
CA GLY A 89 9.89 -18.27 -3.42
C GLY A 89 9.81 -18.04 -4.93
N PRO A 90 10.19 -19.03 -5.76
CA PRO A 90 10.02 -18.93 -7.21
C PRO A 90 8.57 -18.61 -7.60
N GLY A 91 8.37 -17.63 -8.47
CA GLY A 91 7.03 -17.22 -8.90
C GLY A 91 6.34 -16.20 -7.97
N GLN A 92 7.03 -15.72 -6.93
CA GLN A 92 6.55 -14.69 -6.02
C GLN A 92 7.24 -13.35 -6.24
N PHE A 93 6.60 -12.30 -5.74
CA PHE A 93 7.18 -10.97 -5.55
C PHE A 93 7.03 -10.57 -4.09
N SER A 94 7.87 -9.66 -3.63
CA SER A 94 7.67 -8.94 -2.38
C SER A 94 7.18 -7.51 -2.65
N VAL A 95 6.54 -6.93 -1.64
CA VAL A 95 6.11 -5.54 -1.60
C VAL A 95 6.69 -4.92 -0.34
N SER A 96 7.38 -3.79 -0.48
CA SER A 96 7.71 -2.92 0.62
C SER A 96 6.92 -1.62 0.53
N THR A 97 6.33 -1.20 1.64
CA THR A 97 5.57 0.05 1.75
C THR A 97 5.56 0.51 3.21
N LYS A 98 5.06 1.71 3.48
CA LYS A 98 4.79 2.22 4.81
C LYS A 98 3.30 2.44 4.96
N VAL A 99 2.75 2.13 6.12
CA VAL A 99 1.34 2.42 6.44
C VAL A 99 1.28 3.42 7.58
N GLN A 100 0.72 4.59 7.31
CA GLN A 100 0.35 5.55 8.33
C GLN A 100 -1.09 5.26 8.79
N ILE A 101 -1.28 5.16 10.11
CA ILE A 101 -2.57 4.91 10.73
C ILE A 101 -2.81 6.02 11.74
N CYS A 102 -3.95 6.70 11.61
CA CYS A 102 -4.41 7.71 12.55
C CYS A 102 -5.76 7.31 13.14
N VAL A 103 -5.96 7.58 14.42
CA VAL A 103 -7.26 7.47 15.11
C VAL A 103 -7.53 8.77 15.85
N ASP A 104 -8.74 9.29 15.77
CA ASP A 104 -9.15 10.45 16.57
C ASP A 104 -9.54 9.97 17.97
N CYS A 105 -8.71 10.30 18.96
CA CYS A 105 -8.87 9.87 20.35
C CYS A 105 -9.43 11.05 21.15
N PRO A 106 -10.76 11.22 21.26
CA PRO A 106 -11.34 12.34 22.01
C PRO A 106 -10.75 12.34 23.43
N LYS A 107 -10.20 13.48 23.85
CA LYS A 107 -9.69 13.61 25.22
C LYS A 107 -10.80 13.21 26.19
N ASP A 108 -10.46 12.37 27.17
CA ASP A 108 -11.29 12.21 28.34
C ASP A 108 -11.61 13.60 28.86
N ARG A 109 -12.90 13.89 29.05
CA ARG A 109 -13.32 15.07 29.81
C ARG A 109 -12.92 14.84 31.28
N HIS A 110 -11.63 14.85 31.57
CA HIS A 110 -11.16 15.03 32.92
C HIS A 110 -11.40 16.50 33.30
N ASP A 111 -12.02 16.69 34.45
CA ASP A 111 -12.54 17.95 34.98
C ASP A 111 -11.53 19.11 34.84
N PRO A 112 -11.98 20.34 34.50
CA PRO A 112 -11.14 21.53 34.37
C PRO A 112 -10.74 22.12 35.73
N LYS A 113 -10.25 21.28 36.64
CA LYS A 113 -9.69 21.66 37.92
C LYS A 113 -8.54 20.72 38.22
N ASP A 114 -7.35 21.10 37.75
CA ASP A 114 -6.05 20.93 38.40
C ASP A 114 -4.98 21.02 37.32
N ASP A 115 -4.65 22.26 36.94
CA ASP A 115 -3.25 22.70 36.96
C ASP A 115 -3.19 24.23 36.85
N PRO A 116 -2.55 24.92 37.82
CA PRO A 116 -2.30 26.35 37.70
C PRO A 116 -1.37 26.59 36.51
N HIS A 117 -1.77 27.49 35.61
CA HIS A 117 -0.88 28.10 34.63
C HIS A 117 0.43 28.53 35.31
N ASP A 118 1.55 27.90 34.95
CA ASP A 118 2.87 28.51 35.09
C ASP A 118 3.19 29.23 33.76
N PRO A 119 3.13 30.57 33.70
CA PRO A 119 3.25 31.30 32.45
C PRO A 119 4.70 31.73 32.23
N HIS A 120 5.70 30.85 32.34
CA HIS A 120 7.07 31.17 31.91
C HIS A 120 7.92 29.92 31.63
N ASP A 121 7.95 29.47 30.37
CA ASP A 121 9.16 28.87 29.82
C ASP A 121 9.24 29.11 28.31
N PRO A 122 9.99 30.13 27.85
CA PRO A 122 10.48 30.19 26.48
C PRO A 122 11.79 29.40 26.38
N HIS A 123 12.01 28.71 25.26
CA HIS A 123 13.17 27.85 24.90
C HIS A 123 12.92 26.34 25.12
N GLY A 124 13.08 25.44 24.14
CA GLY A 124 13.76 25.59 22.86
C GLY A 124 13.37 24.52 21.84
N ASP A 125 13.40 24.96 20.59
CA ASP A 125 13.56 24.14 19.40
C ASP A 125 14.75 23.17 19.59
N HIS A 126 14.48 21.88 19.45
CA HIS A 126 15.50 20.93 19.02
C HIS A 126 14.91 20.09 17.89
N GLY A 127 15.03 20.64 16.67
CA GLY A 127 15.04 19.85 15.45
C GLY A 127 16.24 18.91 15.47
N GLY A 128 15.97 17.61 15.53
CA GLY A 128 16.96 16.58 15.25
C GLY A 128 17.07 16.41 13.74
N ASP A 129 18.18 16.90 13.18
CA ASP A 129 18.56 16.67 11.79
C ASP A 129 18.78 15.17 11.54
N HIS A 130 17.81 14.50 10.92
CA HIS A 130 18.05 13.24 10.21
C HIS A 130 18.30 13.56 8.73
N PRO A 131 19.43 13.13 8.14
CA PRO A 131 19.76 13.49 6.77
C PRO A 131 18.99 12.64 5.76
N ASN A 132 18.17 13.32 4.93
CA ASN A 132 17.69 12.91 3.61
C ASN A 132 16.99 11.54 3.50
N GLU A 133 15.86 11.37 4.18
CA GLU A 133 14.78 10.54 3.63
C GLU A 133 13.88 11.47 2.80
N PRO A 134 13.41 11.09 1.60
CA PRO A 134 12.38 11.86 0.91
C PRO A 134 11.15 11.91 1.81
N ASP A 135 10.87 13.08 2.38
CA ASP A 135 9.70 13.32 3.22
C ASP A 135 8.44 13.04 2.40
N ASP A 136 7.85 11.86 2.58
CA ASP A 136 6.47 11.63 2.18
C ASP A 136 5.62 12.68 2.92
N PRO A 137 4.78 13.46 2.21
CA PRO A 137 4.02 14.54 2.84
C PRO A 137 3.16 13.98 3.96
N ARG A 138 3.51 14.37 5.19
CA ARG A 138 2.76 14.06 6.40
C ARG A 138 1.32 14.54 6.24
N TRP A 139 0.35 13.67 6.51
CA TRP A 139 -1.09 13.98 6.39
C TRP A 139 -1.52 15.22 7.17
N ASP A 140 -0.74 15.56 8.19
CA ASP A 140 -0.82 16.69 9.11
C ASP A 140 -1.19 18.03 8.43
N ASP A 141 -0.90 18.18 7.14
CA ASP A 141 -1.09 19.40 6.37
C ASP A 141 -2.52 19.61 5.81
N LYS A 142 -3.43 18.63 5.90
CA LYS A 142 -4.82 18.80 5.44
C LYS A 142 -5.78 19.20 6.58
N PRO A 143 -6.69 20.16 6.37
CA PRO A 143 -7.65 20.59 7.38
C PRO A 143 -8.76 19.54 7.58
N GLY A 144 -8.45 18.48 8.32
CA GLY A 144 -9.42 17.57 8.92
C GLY A 144 -10.13 18.23 10.10
N LYS A 145 -11.28 17.68 10.47
CA LYS A 145 -12.01 17.99 11.72
C LYS A 145 -11.63 17.08 12.89
N ALA A 146 -10.61 16.23 12.74
CA ALA A 146 -10.12 15.40 13.84
C ALA A 146 -9.66 16.30 15.00
N GLU A 147 -10.16 16.05 16.21
CA GLU A 147 -9.92 16.93 17.35
C GLU A 147 -8.62 16.58 18.07
N ASN A 148 -8.30 15.30 18.15
CA ASN A 148 -7.17 14.75 18.89
C ASN A 148 -6.59 13.52 18.13
N PRO A 149 -6.01 13.73 16.94
CA PRO A 149 -5.45 12.64 16.14
C PRO A 149 -4.21 12.05 16.84
N VAL A 150 -4.20 10.72 16.97
CA VAL A 150 -3.02 9.93 17.33
C VAL A 150 -2.62 9.14 16.09
N CYS A 151 -1.41 9.38 15.59
CA CYS A 151 -0.91 8.77 14.36
C CYS A 151 0.39 8.00 14.60
N THR A 152 0.58 6.92 13.85
CA THR A 152 1.85 6.20 13.76
C THR A 152 2.11 5.77 12.31
N THR A 153 3.36 5.53 11.96
CA THR A 153 3.77 4.98 10.67
C THR A 153 4.56 3.72 10.91
N ILE A 154 4.20 2.64 10.22
CA ILE A 154 4.77 1.31 10.40
C ILE A 154 5.27 0.83 9.04
N GLU A 155 6.45 0.21 9.01
CA GLU A 155 6.94 -0.46 7.81
C GLU A 155 6.17 -1.76 7.60
N LEU A 156 5.79 -2.00 6.34
CA LEU A 156 4.93 -3.09 5.94
C LEU A 156 5.60 -3.83 4.78
N TYR A 157 5.86 -5.12 5.02
CA TYR A 157 6.34 -6.03 4.00
C TYR A 157 5.26 -7.04 3.67
N ALA A 158 5.18 -7.44 2.41
CA ALA A 158 4.28 -8.50 2.00
C ALA A 158 4.95 -9.38 0.93
N VAL A 159 4.58 -10.65 0.90
CA VAL A 159 4.93 -11.56 -0.20
C VAL A 159 3.63 -11.92 -0.92
N GLY A 160 3.71 -12.01 -2.25
CA GLY A 160 2.58 -12.29 -3.10
C GLY A 160 2.94 -12.95 -4.40
N HIS A 161 1.94 -13.21 -5.22
CA HIS A 161 2.12 -13.75 -6.57
C HIS A 161 1.16 -13.08 -7.55
N LEU A 162 1.53 -13.13 -8.83
CA LEU A 162 0.73 -12.56 -9.90
C LEU A 162 -0.39 -13.51 -10.29
N VAL A 163 -1.58 -12.95 -10.52
CA VAL A 163 -2.76 -13.70 -10.93
C VAL A 163 -3.34 -13.14 -12.23
N GLY A 164 -3.75 -14.03 -13.13
CA GLY A 164 -4.58 -13.67 -14.28
C GLY A 164 -5.98 -13.28 -13.80
N THR A 165 -6.48 -12.13 -14.24
CA THR A 165 -7.81 -11.61 -13.89
C THR A 165 -8.47 -10.92 -15.09
N THR A 166 -9.61 -10.27 -14.85
CA THR A 166 -10.28 -9.44 -15.86
C THR A 166 -10.56 -8.04 -15.32
N PHE A 167 -10.51 -7.05 -16.21
CA PHE A 167 -10.88 -5.66 -15.96
C PHE A 167 -11.66 -5.14 -17.16
N ASP A 168 -12.88 -4.64 -16.93
CA ASP A 168 -13.83 -4.24 -17.99
C ASP A 168 -14.03 -5.30 -19.08
N GLY A 169 -14.08 -6.58 -18.66
CA GLY A 169 -14.24 -7.73 -19.56
C GLY A 169 -13.01 -8.04 -20.42
N GLN A 170 -11.88 -7.36 -20.20
CA GLN A 170 -10.61 -7.62 -20.87
C GLN A 170 -9.64 -8.37 -19.93
N PRO A 171 -8.74 -9.21 -20.48
CA PRO A 171 -7.68 -9.83 -19.70
C PRO A 171 -6.82 -8.78 -18.99
N ALA A 172 -6.55 -9.01 -17.71
CA ALA A 172 -5.74 -8.16 -16.86
C ALA A 172 -4.84 -8.99 -15.96
N LEU A 173 -3.79 -8.36 -15.45
CA LEU A 173 -2.93 -8.87 -14.40
C LEU A 173 -3.38 -8.28 -13.06
N GLY A 174 -3.46 -9.12 -12.04
CA GLY A 174 -3.70 -8.71 -10.66
C GLY A 174 -2.60 -9.21 -9.71
N PHE A 175 -2.63 -8.68 -8.50
CA PHE A 175 -1.68 -9.00 -7.44
C PHE A 175 -2.42 -9.71 -6.30
N ALA A 176 -1.95 -10.90 -5.91
CA ALA A 176 -2.44 -11.63 -4.75
C ALA A 176 -1.41 -11.57 -3.63
N VAL A 177 -1.85 -11.33 -2.38
CA VAL A 177 -0.99 -11.28 -1.20
C VAL A 177 -1.09 -12.57 -0.42
N ASP A 178 0.05 -13.25 -0.28
CA ASP A 178 0.20 -14.53 0.41
C ASP A 178 0.45 -14.31 1.90
N ALA A 179 1.41 -13.45 2.25
CA ALA A 179 1.82 -13.15 3.61
C ALA A 179 2.12 -11.66 3.79
N VAL A 180 2.04 -11.19 5.04
CA VAL A 180 2.26 -9.79 5.43
C VAL A 180 3.02 -9.80 6.76
N GLU A 181 3.97 -8.90 6.91
CA GLU A 181 4.74 -8.68 8.13
C GLU A 181 4.80 -7.17 8.43
N LEU A 182 4.55 -6.80 9.69
CA LEU A 182 4.82 -5.46 10.20
C LEU A 182 6.16 -5.45 10.94
N VAL A 183 6.89 -4.35 10.87
CA VAL A 183 8.18 -4.25 11.58
C VAL A 183 8.01 -3.50 12.90
N ASP A 184 8.70 -3.99 13.93
CA ASP A 184 8.83 -3.35 15.26
C ASP A 184 7.50 -3.14 16.01
N VAL A 185 6.51 -4.02 15.80
CA VAL A 185 5.25 -4.00 16.55
C VAL A 185 5.34 -4.95 17.73
N MET A 186 5.09 -4.44 18.93
CA MET A 186 4.98 -5.25 20.14
C MET A 186 3.70 -4.92 20.91
N PRO A 187 3.09 -5.90 21.61
CA PRO A 187 3.46 -7.32 21.66
C PRO A 187 3.03 -8.11 20.41
N ASP A 188 3.56 -9.32 20.24
CA ASP A 188 3.28 -10.23 19.09
C ASP A 188 1.78 -10.43 18.81
N ASP A 189 0.95 -10.48 19.86
CA ASP A 189 -0.51 -10.60 19.71
C ASP A 189 -1.13 -9.34 19.07
N LEU A 190 -0.60 -8.16 19.37
CA LEU A 190 -1.04 -6.90 18.74
C LEU A 190 -0.57 -6.82 17.29
N GLU A 191 0.68 -7.22 17.04
CA GLU A 191 1.24 -7.36 15.69
C GLU A 191 0.35 -8.25 14.82
N SER A 192 0.04 -9.46 15.28
CA SER A 192 -0.84 -10.41 14.58
C SER A 192 -2.22 -9.81 14.24
N VAL A 193 -2.80 -9.02 15.14
CA VAL A 193 -4.08 -8.33 14.91
C VAL A 193 -3.93 -7.25 13.84
N LEU A 194 -2.87 -6.45 13.92
CA LEU A 194 -2.60 -5.38 12.96
C LEU A 194 -2.24 -5.94 11.59
N GLU A 195 -1.44 -6.99 11.48
CA GLU A 195 -1.12 -7.69 10.23
C GLU A 195 -2.37 -8.25 9.57
N CYS A 196 -3.28 -8.84 10.35
CA CYS A 196 -4.56 -9.30 9.84
C CYS A 196 -5.37 -8.12 9.28
N LEU A 197 -5.52 -7.04 10.05
CA LEU A 197 -6.30 -5.87 9.66
C LEU A 197 -5.72 -5.15 8.43
N ILE A 198 -4.45 -4.77 8.51
CA ILE A 198 -3.72 -4.04 7.47
C ILE A 198 -3.54 -4.92 6.25
N GLY A 199 -3.29 -6.22 6.42
CA GLY A 199 -3.22 -7.17 5.33
C GLY A 199 -4.53 -7.34 4.58
N GLN A 200 -5.70 -7.20 5.22
CA GLN A 200 -6.98 -7.15 4.52
C GLN A 200 -7.13 -5.84 3.72
N MET A 201 -6.69 -4.71 4.29
CA MET A 201 -6.71 -3.42 3.60
C MET A 201 -5.79 -3.43 2.37
N LEU A 202 -4.55 -3.91 2.52
CA LEU A 202 -3.58 -4.02 1.42
C LEU A 202 -4.11 -4.90 0.28
N ARG A 203 -4.71 -6.05 0.60
CA ARG A 203 -5.36 -6.92 -0.40
C ARG A 203 -6.48 -6.20 -1.15
N ALA A 204 -7.29 -5.40 -0.47
CA ALA A 204 -8.35 -4.63 -1.10
C ALA A 204 -7.79 -3.54 -2.03
N VAL A 205 -6.75 -2.83 -1.60
CA VAL A 205 -6.03 -1.83 -2.42
C VAL A 205 -5.44 -2.47 -3.67
N LEU A 206 -4.69 -3.57 -3.50
CA LEU A 206 -4.06 -4.28 -4.61
C LEU A 206 -5.08 -4.89 -5.58
N THR A 207 -6.28 -5.26 -5.11
CA THR A 207 -7.37 -5.72 -5.98
C THR A 207 -7.88 -4.61 -6.91
N ALA A 208 -7.77 -3.34 -6.50
CA ALA A 208 -8.10 -2.19 -7.33
C ALA A 208 -6.97 -1.86 -8.34
N ILE A 209 -5.73 -2.24 -8.04
CA ILE A 209 -4.58 -2.10 -8.92
C ILE A 209 -4.54 -3.28 -9.88
N ARG A 210 -5.01 -3.07 -11.11
CA ARG A 210 -4.96 -4.08 -12.18
C ARG A 210 -4.25 -3.50 -13.39
N VAL A 211 -3.43 -4.31 -14.04
CA VAL A 211 -2.74 -3.94 -15.28
C VAL A 211 -3.46 -4.60 -16.45
N PRO A 212 -4.19 -3.84 -17.29
CA PRO A 212 -4.81 -4.42 -18.48
C PRO A 212 -3.73 -4.99 -19.40
N VAL A 213 -3.87 -6.25 -19.81
CA VAL A 213 -2.88 -6.89 -20.71
C VAL A 213 -2.85 -6.19 -22.06
N SER A 214 -3.97 -5.59 -22.49
CA SER A 214 -4.06 -4.79 -23.70
C SER A 214 -3.26 -3.49 -23.65
N ALA A 215 -2.79 -3.05 -22.48
CA ALA A 215 -1.83 -1.94 -22.36
C ALA A 215 -0.41 -2.35 -22.77
N LEU A 216 -0.11 -3.65 -22.79
CA LEU A 216 1.13 -4.23 -23.30
C LEU A 216 1.08 -4.34 -24.84
N ARG A 217 0.88 -3.22 -25.53
CA ARG A 217 0.93 -3.20 -27.00
C ARG A 217 2.37 -3.09 -27.47
N VAL A 218 2.84 -4.10 -28.20
CA VAL A 218 4.03 -3.99 -29.04
C VAL A 218 3.59 -3.57 -30.44
N GLY A 219 3.44 -2.26 -30.67
CA GLY A 219 3.04 -1.69 -31.96
C GLY A 219 1.58 -1.97 -32.34
N ALA A 220 1.35 -2.66 -33.46
CA ALA A 220 0.02 -2.87 -34.06
C ALA A 220 -0.66 -4.19 -33.65
N PHE A 221 -0.03 -5.01 -32.81
CA PHE A 221 -0.52 -6.34 -32.46
C PHE A 221 -1.17 -6.35 -31.08
N THR A 222 -2.30 -7.07 -30.96
CA THR A 222 -2.94 -7.37 -29.69
C THR A 222 -2.39 -8.71 -29.22
N LEU A 223 -1.70 -8.73 -28.09
CA LEU A 223 -1.24 -9.97 -27.47
C LEU A 223 -2.39 -10.63 -26.73
N THR A 224 -2.61 -11.92 -27.01
CA THR A 224 -3.45 -12.80 -26.19
C THR A 224 -2.56 -13.82 -25.49
N PRO A 225 -2.14 -13.57 -24.23
CA PRO A 225 -1.32 -14.53 -23.50
C PRO A 225 -2.04 -15.86 -23.36
N THR A 226 -1.36 -16.95 -23.72
CA THR A 226 -1.81 -18.33 -23.50
C THR A 226 -1.07 -18.99 -22.33
N VAL A 227 0.10 -18.46 -21.96
CA VAL A 227 0.93 -18.88 -20.83
C VAL A 227 1.47 -17.65 -20.08
N GLY A 228 1.46 -17.70 -18.74
CA GLY A 228 1.85 -16.59 -17.86
C GLY A 228 0.65 -15.87 -17.20
N PRO A 229 0.89 -14.93 -16.28
CA PRO A 229 2.18 -14.36 -15.87
C PRO A 229 3.09 -15.39 -15.17
N LEU A 230 4.38 -15.36 -15.47
CA LEU A 230 5.42 -16.12 -14.76
C LEU A 230 6.49 -15.13 -14.29
N ILE A 231 6.87 -15.17 -13.01
CA ILE A 231 8.02 -14.39 -12.52
C ILE A 231 9.28 -15.21 -12.77
N ASP A 232 10.24 -14.64 -13.47
CA ASP A 232 11.57 -15.18 -13.73
C ASP A 232 12.60 -14.16 -13.24
N THR A 233 13.25 -14.43 -12.11
CA THR A 233 14.29 -13.54 -11.56
C THR A 233 13.78 -12.09 -11.45
N ASP A 234 14.21 -11.20 -12.35
CA ASP A 234 13.96 -9.76 -12.43
C ASP A 234 12.81 -9.37 -13.38
N ARG A 235 12.10 -10.33 -13.98
CA ARG A 235 11.11 -10.04 -15.03
C ARG A 235 9.84 -10.87 -14.91
N VAL A 236 8.74 -10.31 -15.38
CA VAL A 236 7.48 -11.02 -15.59
C VAL A 236 7.35 -11.42 -17.06
N LEU A 237 7.22 -12.73 -17.28
CA LEU A 237 7.09 -13.35 -18.60
C LEU A 237 5.64 -13.70 -18.93
N ALA A 238 5.26 -13.45 -20.17
CA ALA A 238 4.04 -13.95 -20.78
C ALA A 238 4.32 -14.44 -22.21
N ARG A 239 3.61 -15.48 -22.64
CA ARG A 239 3.75 -16.08 -23.97
C ARG A 239 2.37 -16.32 -24.56
N GLY A 240 2.24 -16.16 -25.87
CA GLY A 240 0.95 -16.19 -26.54
C GLY A 240 1.04 -16.40 -28.04
N ASN A 241 -0.13 -16.33 -28.66
CA ASN A 241 -0.29 -16.34 -30.11
C ASN A 241 -0.87 -14.99 -30.57
N LEU A 242 -0.70 -14.68 -31.85
CA LEU A 242 -1.30 -13.52 -32.51
C LEU A 242 -2.80 -13.70 -32.78
#